data_AF-A0A5E8CLN2-F1
#
_entry.id   AF-A0A5E8CLN2-F1
#
_cell.length_a   1.000
_cell.length_b   1.000
_cell.length_c   1.000
_cell.angle_alpha   90.00
_cell.angle_beta   90.00
_cell.angle_gamma   90.00
#
_symmetry.space_group_name_H-M   'P 1'
#
loop_
_entity.id
_entity.type
_entity.pdbx_description
1 polymer ?
#
loop_
_entity_poly.entity_id
_entity_poly.type
_entity_poly.pdbx_seq_one_letter_code
_entity_poly.pdbx_strand_id
1 'polypeptide(L)'
;MPNDCFNNLTIVSHDNPKQLQNLFDNEFTDKKIRIDFKGNQGILLEVWTPWQPDFKWLESLLEKYPNCWIKNEWWEEGGRAGIWTGGSVINGEFEKIKKLEWNDICIEGKHQYFNDHNSEILSNT
;
A
#
# COMPACT_ATOMS: atom_id res chain seq x y z
N MET A 1 16.20 12.17 -11.78
CA MET A 1 15.22 12.43 -10.71
C MET A 1 14.78 11.07 -10.19
N PRO A 2 14.52 10.92 -8.87
CA PRO A 2 13.88 9.70 -8.40
C PRO A 2 12.51 9.57 -9.03
N ASN A 3 12.22 8.40 -9.59
CA ASN A 3 10.86 8.05 -9.99
C ASN A 3 10.01 7.91 -8.73
N ASP A 4 8.79 8.42 -8.78
CA ASP A 4 7.87 8.33 -7.65
C ASP A 4 7.29 6.90 -7.57
N CYS A 5 7.24 6.38 -6.34
CA CYS A 5 6.59 5.13 -6.00
C CYS A 5 5.37 5.43 -5.12
N PHE A 6 4.22 5.00 -5.61
CA PHE A 6 2.93 5.15 -4.93
C PHE A 6 2.62 3.85 -4.21
N ASN A 7 2.30 3.95 -2.92
CA ASN A 7 2.05 2.81 -2.06
C ASN A 7 0.63 2.93 -1.48
N ASN A 8 -0.22 1.96 -1.76
CA ASN A 8 -1.55 1.84 -1.20
C ASN A 8 -1.53 0.81 -0.08
N LEU A 9 -1.52 1.28 1.16
CA LEU A 9 -1.48 0.43 2.33
C LEU A 9 -2.90 0.13 2.83
N THR A 10 -3.13 -1.14 3.11
CA THR A 10 -4.24 -1.64 3.92
C THR A 10 -3.67 -2.22 5.19
N ILE A 11 -4.07 -1.68 6.34
CA ILE A 11 -3.63 -2.16 7.65
C ILE A 11 -4.87 -2.55 8.44
N VAL A 12 -4.90 -3.78 8.96
CA VAL A 12 -6.02 -4.27 9.77
C VAL A 12 -5.52 -4.87 11.07
N SER A 13 -6.34 -4.79 12.11
CA SER A 13 -6.14 -5.55 13.34
C SER A 13 -7.50 -6.05 13.82
N HIS A 14 -7.73 -7.37 13.69
CA HIS A 14 -9.02 -7.98 14.00
C HIS A 14 -9.28 -7.97 15.52
N ASP A 15 -8.33 -8.48 16.29
CA ASP A 15 -8.53 -8.75 17.72
C ASP A 15 -8.00 -7.64 18.64
N ASN A 16 -7.30 -6.63 18.09
CA ASN A 16 -6.71 -5.56 18.88
C ASN A 16 -6.87 -4.14 18.29
N PRO A 17 -8.11 -3.60 18.29
CA PRO A 17 -8.39 -2.22 17.85
C PRO A 17 -7.53 -1.15 18.54
N LYS A 18 -7.14 -1.36 19.80
CA LYS A 18 -6.30 -0.42 20.55
C LYS A 18 -4.88 -0.34 19.99
N GLN A 19 -4.32 -1.46 19.55
CA GLN A 19 -3.00 -1.45 18.91
C GLN A 19 -3.06 -0.71 17.57
N LEU A 20 -4.11 -0.91 16.79
CA LEU A 20 -4.31 -0.18 15.54
C LEU A 20 -4.44 1.33 15.76
N GLN A 21 -5.15 1.73 16.81
CA GLN A 21 -5.23 3.13 17.23
C GLN A 21 -3.84 3.69 17.59
N ASN A 22 -3.05 2.96 18.39
CA ASN A 22 -1.70 3.38 18.75
C ASN A 22 -0.78 3.49 17.52
N LEU A 23 -0.89 2.55 16.56
CA LEU A 23 -0.16 2.59 15.30
C LEU A 23 -0.50 3.88 14.53
N PHE A 24 -1.80 4.19 14.41
CA PHE A 24 -2.27 5.40 13.74
C PHE A 24 -1.71 6.66 14.38
N ASP A 25 -1.81 6.78 15.71
CA ASP A 25 -1.40 7.99 16.44
C ASP A 25 0.11 8.22 16.41
N ASN A 26 0.91 7.15 16.36
CA ASN A 26 2.37 7.23 16.47
C ASN A 26 3.08 7.30 15.10
N GLU A 27 2.58 6.58 14.09
CA GLU A 27 3.34 6.38 12.85
C GLU A 27 2.85 7.28 11.71
N PHE A 28 1.60 7.76 11.74
CA PHE A 28 0.98 8.48 10.62
C PHE A 28 0.85 9.98 10.85
N THR A 29 1.94 10.59 11.30
CA THR A 29 2.05 12.05 11.49
C THR A 29 2.77 12.77 10.36
N ASP A 30 3.40 12.03 9.43
CA ASP A 30 4.12 12.60 8.28
C ASP A 30 3.15 13.11 7.20
N LYS A 31 3.48 14.27 6.60
CA LYS A 31 2.73 14.89 5.49
C LYS A 31 2.78 14.09 4.19
N LYS A 32 3.71 13.15 4.05
CA LYS A 32 3.79 12.25 2.89
C LYS A 32 2.78 11.10 2.92
N ILE A 33 2.00 11.03 4.00
CA ILE A 33 0.99 9.99 4.21
C ILE A 33 -0.38 10.64 4.04
N ARG A 34 -1.18 10.12 3.11
CA ARG A 34 -2.59 10.49 2.96
C ARG A 34 -3.46 9.40 3.54
N ILE A 35 -4.20 9.69 4.59
CA ILE A 35 -5.18 8.76 5.15
C ILE A 35 -6.46 8.86 4.32
N ASP A 36 -6.83 7.80 3.62
CA ASP A 36 -8.08 7.74 2.86
C ASP A 36 -9.26 7.31 3.74
N PHE A 37 -9.03 6.35 4.63
CA PHE A 37 -10.05 5.82 5.51
C PHE A 37 -9.46 5.28 6.81
N LYS A 38 -10.19 5.48 7.91
CA LYS A 38 -9.85 4.90 9.21
C LYS A 38 -11.12 4.44 9.93
N GLY A 39 -11.22 3.13 10.13
CA GLY A 39 -12.23 2.51 10.98
C GLY A 39 -11.63 1.99 12.29
N ASN A 40 -12.44 1.25 13.05
CA ASN A 40 -11.99 0.68 14.33
C ASN A 40 -11.01 -0.49 14.17
N GLN A 41 -11.06 -1.20 13.03
CA GLN A 41 -10.28 -2.42 12.77
C GLN A 41 -9.46 -2.34 11.47
N GLY A 42 -9.51 -1.22 10.75
CA GLY A 42 -8.81 -1.06 9.50
C GLY A 42 -8.44 0.38 9.19
N ILE A 43 -7.34 0.57 8.48
CA ILE A 43 -6.85 1.84 7.96
C ILE A 43 -6.48 1.62 6.49
N LEU A 44 -6.92 2.54 5.63
CA LEU A 44 -6.50 2.67 4.24
C LEU A 44 -5.75 3.99 4.10
N LEU A 45 -4.56 3.94 3.51
CA LEU A 45 -3.72 5.12 3.34
C LEU A 45 -2.80 4.99 2.12
N GLU A 46 -2.40 6.14 1.59
CA GLU A 46 -1.38 6.25 0.55
C GLU A 46 -0.08 6.80 1.12
N VAL A 47 1.06 6.28 0.66
CA VAL A 47 2.40 6.80 0.97
C VAL A 47 3.21 6.97 -0.30
N TRP A 48 3.90 8.11 -0.40
CA TRP A 48 4.89 8.34 -1.46
C TRP A 48 6.30 8.01 -0.98
N THR A 49 6.99 7.17 -1.74
CA THR A 49 8.39 6.82 -1.52
C THR A 49 9.19 6.95 -2.82
N PRO A 50 10.52 7.18 -2.75
CA PRO A 50 11.35 7.20 -3.96
C PRO A 50 11.63 5.77 -4.43
N TRP A 51 11.47 5.50 -5.73
CA TRP A 51 11.84 4.27 -6.46
C TRP A 51 11.11 2.98 -6.10
N GLN A 52 10.85 2.73 -4.82
CA GLN A 52 10.25 1.49 -4.32
C GLN A 52 9.64 1.71 -2.94
N PRO A 53 8.82 0.77 -2.43
CA PRO A 53 8.38 0.81 -1.04
C PRO A 53 9.54 0.75 -0.05
N ASP A 54 9.35 1.39 1.10
CA ASP A 54 10.23 1.21 2.25
C ASP A 54 9.86 -0.10 2.98
N PHE A 55 10.35 -1.22 2.45
CA PHE A 55 10.09 -2.54 3.03
C PHE A 55 10.62 -2.67 4.47
N LYS A 56 11.71 -1.97 4.82
CA LYS A 56 12.25 -2.01 6.18
C LYS A 56 11.31 -1.32 7.16
N TRP A 57 10.74 -0.19 6.76
CA TRP A 57 9.71 0.47 7.56
C TRP A 57 8.49 -0.44 7.73
N LEU A 58 7.99 -1.08 6.68
CA LEU A 58 6.86 -2.03 6.76
C LEU A 58 7.15 -3.19 7.72
N GLU A 59 8.33 -3.79 7.64
CA GLU A 59 8.76 -4.85 8.55
C GLU A 59 8.84 -4.34 9.99
N SER A 60 9.37 -3.14 10.22
CA SER A 60 9.44 -2.53 11.56
C SER A 60 8.06 -2.24 12.16
N LEU A 61 7.05 -1.94 11.33
CA LEU A 61 5.67 -1.78 11.80
C LEU A 61 5.14 -3.11 12.35
N LEU A 62 5.45 -4.23 11.70
CA LEU A 62 5.04 -5.55 12.18
C LEU A 62 5.74 -5.95 13.49
N GLU A 63 6.99 -5.55 13.67
CA GLU A 63 7.72 -5.77 14.94
C GLU A 63 7.10 -4.97 16.10
N LYS A 64 6.75 -3.69 15.87
CA LYS A 64 6.15 -2.82 16.89
C LYS A 64 4.68 -3.14 17.17
N TYR A 65 3.94 -3.53 16.13
CA TYR A 65 2.49 -3.74 16.17
C TYR A 65 2.14 -5.17 15.73
N PRO A 66 2.51 -6.17 16.55
CA PRO A 66 2.49 -7.58 16.15
C PRO A 66 1.10 -8.22 16.03
N ASN A 67 -0.01 -7.49 16.23
CA ASN A 67 -1.37 -7.97 15.96
C ASN A 67 -1.98 -7.33 14.70
N CYS A 68 -1.14 -6.66 13.90
CA CYS A 68 -1.56 -6.04 12.65
C CYS A 68 -1.21 -6.94 11.47
N TRP A 69 -2.08 -6.90 10.47
CA TRP A 69 -1.82 -7.37 9.13
C TRP A 69 -1.70 -6.17 8.20
N ILE A 70 -0.68 -6.17 7.36
CA ILE A 70 -0.37 -5.08 6.43
C ILE A 70 -0.29 -5.66 5.03
N LYS A 71 -1.03 -5.06 4.10
CA LYS A 71 -0.86 -5.20 2.66
C LYS A 71 -0.40 -3.85 2.11
N ASN A 72 0.58 -3.88 1.24
CA ASN A 72 1.01 -2.74 0.43
C ASN A 72 0.95 -3.13 -1.05
N GLU A 73 0.07 -2.50 -1.80
CA GLU A 73 0.05 -2.55 -3.26
C GLU A 73 0.74 -1.30 -3.79
N TRP A 74 1.73 -1.45 -4.66
CA TRP A 74 2.54 -0.33 -5.08
C TRP A 74 2.83 -0.35 -6.57
N TRP A 75 3.05 0.84 -7.12
CA TRP A 75 3.53 1.03 -8.49
C TRP A 75 4.50 2.21 -8.54
N GLU A 76 5.46 2.09 -9.43
CA GLU A 76 6.48 3.09 -9.74
C GLU A 76 6.20 3.67 -11.13
N GLU A 77 6.48 4.96 -11.31
CA GLU A 77 6.38 5.66 -12.59
C GLU A 77 7.05 4.90 -13.76
N GLY A 78 8.21 4.29 -13.50
CA GLY A 78 8.99 3.50 -14.46
C GLY A 78 8.37 2.15 -14.87
N GLY A 79 7.17 1.82 -14.37
CA GLY A 79 6.46 0.59 -14.74
C GLY A 79 6.91 -0.63 -13.93
N ARG A 80 7.45 -0.45 -12.72
CA ARG A 80 7.51 -1.56 -11.76
C ARG A 80 6.32 -1.51 -10.84
N ALA A 81 5.78 -2.67 -10.52
CA ALA A 81 4.69 -2.77 -9.56
C ALA A 81 4.83 -4.03 -8.73
N GLY A 82 4.11 -4.06 -7.62
CA GLY A 82 4.14 -5.21 -6.75
C GLY A 82 3.11 -5.17 -5.66
N ILE A 83 3.06 -6.29 -4.95
CA ILE A 83 2.33 -6.42 -3.69
C ILE A 83 3.27 -7.00 -2.64
N TRP A 84 3.19 -6.43 -1.45
CA TRP A 84 3.84 -6.92 -0.26
C TRP A 84 2.76 -7.18 0.79
N THR A 85 2.80 -8.33 1.45
CA THR A 85 1.93 -8.64 2.59
C THR A 85 2.76 -9.17 3.74
N GLY A 86 2.33 -8.86 4.95
CA GLY A 86 2.92 -9.44 6.15
C GLY A 86 2.09 -9.12 7.38
N GLY A 87 2.21 -9.97 8.39
CA GLY A 87 1.65 -9.71 9.70
C GLY A 87 1.16 -10.95 10.41
N SER A 88 0.48 -10.72 11.52
CA SER A 88 0.02 -11.78 12.39
C SER A 88 -1.31 -12.37 11.97
N VAL A 89 -1.39 -13.68 12.15
CA VAL A 89 -2.58 -14.50 12.42
C VAL A 89 -3.93 -13.91 12.00
N ILE A 90 -4.34 -14.23 10.77
CA ILE A 90 -5.76 -14.31 10.42
C ILE A 90 -6.14 -15.78 10.60
N ASN A 91 -7.14 -16.08 11.44
CA ASN A 91 -7.66 -17.45 11.63
C ASN A 91 -6.66 -18.51 12.19
N GLY A 92 -5.66 -18.12 12.98
CA GLY A 92 -4.73 -19.06 13.63
C GLY A 92 -3.40 -19.29 12.89
N GLU A 93 -3.21 -18.77 11.68
CA GLU A 93 -1.97 -18.93 10.91
C GLU A 93 -1.19 -17.62 10.74
N PHE A 94 0.06 -17.59 11.18
CA PHE A 94 0.96 -16.45 10.98
C PHE A 94 1.23 -16.26 9.49
N GLU A 95 0.95 -15.07 8.95
CA GLU A 95 1.27 -14.80 7.56
C GLU A 95 2.74 -14.39 7.44
N LYS A 96 3.57 -15.33 6.97
CA LYS A 96 4.95 -15.03 6.56
C LYS A 96 4.94 -13.86 5.58
N ILE A 97 5.93 -12.98 5.68
CA ILE A 97 6.14 -11.89 4.72
C ILE A 97 6.19 -12.48 3.31
N LYS A 98 5.33 -11.99 2.44
CA LYS A 98 5.27 -12.35 1.02
C LYS A 98 5.45 -11.11 0.18
N LYS A 99 6.11 -11.30 -0.95
CA LYS A 99 6.37 -10.24 -1.91
C LYS A 99 6.25 -10.81 -3.32
N LEU A 100 5.50 -10.12 -4.16
CA LEU A 100 5.39 -10.39 -5.59
C LEU A 100 5.60 -9.09 -6.35
N GLU A 101 6.42 -9.14 -7.39
CA GLU A 101 6.75 -7.99 -8.23
C GLU A 101 6.59 -8.37 -9.70
N TRP A 102 6.21 -7.39 -10.52
CA TRP A 102 6.12 -7.54 -11.96
C TRP A 102 6.48 -6.23 -12.67
N ASN A 103 6.74 -6.33 -13.98
CA ASN A 103 6.84 -5.17 -14.85
C ASN A 103 5.43 -4.84 -15.35
N ASP A 104 4.97 -3.65 -15.03
CA ASP A 104 3.74 -3.02 -15.49
C ASP A 104 4.05 -2.00 -16.60
N ILE A 105 3.01 -1.41 -17.18
CA ILE A 105 3.13 -0.34 -18.15
C ILE A 105 3.52 0.95 -17.41
N CYS A 106 4.67 1.52 -17.76
CA CYS A 106 5.12 2.83 -17.24
C CYS A 106 4.14 3.94 -17.63
N ILE A 107 4.26 5.12 -16.99
CA ILE A 107 3.32 6.21 -17.26
C ILE A 107 3.36 6.67 -18.73
N GLU A 108 4.54 6.74 -19.34
CA GLU A 108 4.71 7.07 -20.75
C GLU A 108 4.13 5.98 -21.65
N GLY A 109 4.29 4.71 -21.25
CA GLY A 109 3.69 3.57 -21.92
C GLY A 109 2.17 3.63 -21.88
N LYS A 110 1.57 4.04 -20.75
CA LYS A 110 0.11 4.20 -20.65
C LYS A 110 -0.38 5.27 -21.61
N HIS A 111 0.29 6.44 -21.64
CA HIS A 111 -0.03 7.48 -22.62
C HIS A 111 0.08 6.98 -24.07
N GLN A 112 1.13 6.21 -24.39
CA GLN A 112 1.36 5.68 -25.73
C GLN A 112 0.33 4.61 -26.15
N TYR A 113 -0.02 3.69 -25.25
CA TYR A 113 -0.91 2.57 -25.56
C TYR A 113 -2.39 2.94 -25.51
N PHE A 114 -2.78 3.88 -24.62
CA PHE A 114 -4.19 4.17 -24.36
C PHE A 114 -4.65 5.55 -24.86
N ASN A 115 -3.77 6.39 -25.39
CA ASN A 115 -4.11 7.70 -25.97
C ASN A 115 -5.08 8.50 -25.07
N ASP A 116 -4.56 9.15 -24.02
CA ASP A 116 -5.31 10.00 -23.07
C ASP A 116 -6.00 11.25 -23.70
N HIS A 117 -6.31 11.22 -25.00
CA HIS A 117 -7.01 12.26 -25.75
C HIS A 117 -8.39 11.85 -26.28
N ASN A 118 -8.90 10.65 -26.02
CA ASN A 118 -10.30 10.32 -26.33
C ASN A 118 -10.90 9.37 -25.29
N SER A 119 -11.44 9.92 -24.20
CA SER A 119 -12.41 9.22 -23.36
C SER A 119 -13.76 9.14 -24.10
N GLU A 120 -13.85 8.26 -25.09
CA GLU A 120 -15.16 7.72 -25.46
C GLU A 120 -15.61 6.83 -24.31
N ILE A 121 -16.44 7.39 -23.43
CA ILE A 121 -17.20 6.61 -22.44
C ILE A 121 -17.98 5.57 -23.23
N LEU A 122 -17.62 4.29 -23.09
CA LEU A 122 -18.47 3.19 -23.52
C LEU A 122 -19.72 3.18 -22.63
N SER A 123 -20.70 4.00 -22.98
CA SER A 123 -22.05 3.92 -22.46
C SER A 123 -22.71 2.71 -23.11
N ASN A 124 -22.55 1.53 -22.50
CA ASN A 124 -23.36 0.39 -22.86
C ASN A 124 -24.76 0.58 -22.26
N THR A 125 -25.72 0.90 -23.13
CA THR A 125 -27.16 0.69 -22.95
C THR A 125 -27.50 -0.77 -22.66
#